data_AF-A0A1V8YG77-F1
#
_entry.id   AF-A0A1V8YG77-F1
#
_cell.length_a   1.000
_cell.length_b   1.000
_cell.length_c   1.000
_cell.angle_alpha   90.00
_cell.angle_beta   90.00
_cell.angle_gamma   90.00
#
_symmetry.space_group_name_H-M   'P 1'
#
loop_
_entity.id
_entity.type
_entity.pdbx_description
1 polymer ?
#
loop_
_entity_poly.entity_id
_entity_poly.type
_entity_poly.pdbx_seq_one_letter_code
_entity_poly.pdbx_strand_id
1 'polypeptide(L)' 'MFFTHSGLTRRQINQICEKFQCHKNEFSVGRFEDGYLVTVKNKEYKIKFSTGRHSQIVYAKAMVRVPINQRKQVNQ' A
#
# COMPACT_ATOMS: atom_id res chain seq x y z
N MET A 1 -15.35 -1.78 -14.89
CA MET A 1 -14.03 -1.11 -14.87
C MET A 1 -13.91 -0.32 -13.58
N PHE A 2 -13.25 -0.87 -12.57
CA PHE A 2 -13.10 -0.23 -11.26
C PHE A 2 -11.93 0.76 -11.31
N PHE A 3 -12.19 1.99 -11.77
CA PHE A 3 -11.31 3.11 -11.47
C PHE A 3 -11.48 3.43 -9.98
N THR A 4 -10.74 2.72 -9.14
CA THR A 4 -10.54 3.11 -7.76
C THR A 4 -9.89 4.48 -7.78
N HIS A 5 -10.70 5.52 -7.52
CA HIS A 5 -10.23 6.85 -7.17
C HIS A 5 -9.40 6.70 -5.89
N SER A 6 -8.14 6.35 -6.02
CA SER A 6 -7.22 6.11 -4.91
C SER A 6 -6.84 7.39 -4.16
N GLY A 7 -7.47 8.53 -4.50
CA GLY A 7 -7.22 9.84 -3.89
C GLY A 7 -5.78 10.31 -4.04
N LEU A 8 -5.00 9.66 -4.91
CA LEU A 8 -3.59 9.91 -5.12
C LEU A 8 -3.39 10.77 -6.36
N THR A 9 -2.56 11.79 -6.21
CA THR A 9 -2.11 12.63 -7.31
C THR A 9 -1.15 11.84 -8.21
N ARG A 10 -1.06 12.21 -9.50
CA ARG A 10 -0.11 11.58 -10.45
C ARG A 10 1.34 11.58 -9.95
N ARG A 11 1.74 12.61 -9.18
CA ARG A 11 3.07 12.71 -8.55
C ARG A 11 3.30 11.62 -7.50
N GLN A 12 2.32 11.39 -6.63
CA GLN A 12 2.40 10.32 -5.62
C GLN A 12 2.44 8.94 -6.30
N ILE A 13 1.66 8.73 -7.36
CA ILE A 13 1.68 7.49 -8.14
C ILE A 13 3.07 7.25 -8.73
N ASN A 14 3.70 8.27 -9.32
CA ASN A 14 5.06 8.15 -9.86
C ASN A 14 6.09 7.86 -8.76
N GLN A 15 6.00 8.50 -7.59
CA GLN A 15 6.87 8.21 -6.44
C GLN A 15 6.73 6.77 -5.95
N ILE A 16 5.51 6.22 -5.95
CA ILE A 16 5.28 4.81 -5.63
C ILE A 16 5.96 3.93 -6.69
N CYS A 17 5.76 4.21 -7.98
CA CYS A 17 6.42 3.50 -9.07
C CYS A 17 7.95 3.50 -8.93
N GLU A 18 8.55 4.65 -8.64
CA GLU A 18 10.00 4.78 -8.43
C GLU A 18 10.48 3.97 -7.22
N LYS A 19 9.74 4.03 -6.10
CA LYS A 19 10.10 3.34 -4.85
C LYS A 19 10.00 1.83 -4.97
N PHE A 20 8.96 1.33 -5.65
CA PHE A 20 8.65 -0.09 -5.74
C PHE A 20 9.05 -0.70 -7.09
N GLN A 21 9.69 0.06 -7.97
CA GLN A 21 10.09 -0.33 -9.33
C GLN A 21 8.97 -1.05 -10.08
N CYS A 22 7.77 -0.49 -10.04
CA CYS A 22 6.57 -1.07 -10.63
C CYS A 22 5.95 -0.16 -11.70
N HIS A 23 5.32 -0.76 -12.71
CA HIS A 23 4.53 -0.02 -13.70
C HIS A 23 3.13 0.31 -13.16
N LYS A 24 2.52 1.42 -13.62
CA LYS A 24 1.17 1.88 -13.20
C LYS A 24 0.07 0.82 -13.22
N ASN A 25 0.19 -0.20 -14.07
CA ASN A 25 -0.78 -1.28 -14.19
C ASN A 25 -0.44 -2.52 -13.34
N GLU A 26 0.72 -2.57 -12.70
CA GLU A 26 1.19 -3.73 -11.91
C GLU A 26 0.95 -3.60 -10.42
N PHE A 27 0.42 -2.46 -9.96
CA PHE A 27 0.09 -2.25 -8.55
C PHE A 27 -1.30 -1.66 -8.36
N SER A 28 -1.89 -1.99 -7.23
CA SER A 28 -3.13 -1.40 -6.75
C SER A 28 -2.85 -0.55 -5.52
N VAL A 29 -3.54 0.58 -5.38
CA VAL A 29 -3.45 1.39 -4.17
C VAL A 29 -4.83 1.64 -3.60
N GLY A 30 -4.98 1.37 -2.32
CA GLY A 30 -6.15 1.70 -1.52
C GLY A 30 -5.80 2.69 -0.42
N ARG A 31 -6.75 3.55 -0.04
CA ARG A 31 -6.63 4.35 1.18
C ARG A 31 -6.78 3.42 2.38
N PHE A 32 -5.87 3.50 3.36
CA PHE A 32 -5.85 2.61 4.52
C PHE A 32 -5.48 3.37 5.80
N GLU A 33 -6.46 3.59 6.67
CA GLU A 33 -6.33 4.38 7.90
C GLU A 33 -5.59 5.71 7.66
N ASP A 34 -4.50 5.95 8.40
CA ASP A 34 -3.59 7.11 8.31
C ASP A 34 -2.56 7.00 7.16
N GLY A 35 -2.87 6.28 6.10
CA GLY A 35 -1.96 6.06 4.99
C GLY A 35 -2.60 5.42 3.78
N TYR A 36 -1.76 4.72 3.02
CA TYR A 36 -2.15 4.02 1.81
C TYR A 36 -1.60 2.60 1.85
N LEU A 37 -2.40 1.67 1.34
CA LEU A 37 -2.00 0.28 1.14
C LEU A 37 -1.69 0.10 -0.34
N VAL A 38 -0.44 -0.24 -0.65
CA VAL A 38 0.01 -0.55 -2.01
C VAL A 38 0.16 -2.05 -2.13
N THR A 39 -0.52 -2.65 -3.10
CA THR A 39 -0.38 -4.07 -3.43
C THR A 39 0.42 -4.19 -4.72
N VAL A 40 1.62 -4.77 -4.66
CA VAL A 40 2.50 -5.00 -5.81
C VAL A 40 2.82 -6.49 -5.86
N LYS A 41 2.57 -7.15 -7.00
CA LYS A 41 2.92 -8.57 -7.22
C LYS A 41 2.50 -9.49 -6.04
N ASN A 42 1.23 -9.36 -5.61
CA ASN A 42 0.64 -10.13 -4.51
C ASN A 42 1.26 -9.89 -3.11
N LYS A 43 2.09 -8.84 -2.96
CA LYS A 43 2.61 -8.36 -1.69
C LYS A 43 1.98 -7.02 -1.35
N GLU A 44 1.59 -6.85 -0.09
CA GLU A 44 0.99 -5.60 0.39
C GLU A 44 2.03 -4.78 1.15
N TYR A 45 1.93 -3.47 1.04
CA TYR A 45 2.83 -2.51 1.67
C TYR A 45 2.01 -1.36 2.21
N LYS A 46 2.13 -1.07 3.51
CA LYS A 46 1.59 0.16 4.09
C LYS A 46 2.59 1.27 3.86
N ILE A 47 2.16 2.31 3.16
CA ILE A 47 2.93 3.53 2.96
C ILE A 47 2.23 4.70 3.66
N LYS A 48 3.02 5.66 4.13
CA LYS A 48 2.51 6.97 4.56
C LYS A 48 3.25 8.06 3.81
N PHE A 49 2.48 9.06 3.39
CA PHE A 49 3.01 10.29 2.81
C PHE A 49 3.26 11.32 3.91
N SER A 50 4.23 12.20 3.67
CA SER A 50 4.48 13.32 4.57
C SER A 50 3.33 14.33 4.47
N THR A 51 2.83 14.77 5.62
CA THR A 51 1.86 15.87 5.73
C THR A 51 2.45 17.21 5.30
N GLY A 52 3.76 17.43 5.43
CA GLY A 52 4.44 18.65 5.01
C GLY A 52 4.91 18.63 3.55
N ARG A 53 5.14 17.44 2.98
CA ARG A 53 5.48 17.24 1.57
C ARG A 53 4.60 16.14 0.99
N HIS A 54 3.43 16.54 0.51
CA HIS A 54 2.37 15.64 0.03
C HIS A 54 2.82 14.59 -1.01
N SER A 55 3.96 14.75 -1.66
CA SER A 55 4.49 13.79 -2.63
C SER A 55 5.51 12.79 -2.07
N GLN A 56 6.05 13.00 -0.86
CA GLN A 56 7.16 12.20 -0.34
C GLN A 56 6.67 11.05 0.55
N ILE A 57 7.06 9.83 0.21
CA ILE A 57 6.82 8.63 1.04
C ILE A 57 7.81 8.65 2.22
N VAL A 58 7.31 8.88 3.43
CA VAL A 58 8.10 8.88 4.68
C VAL A 58 8.15 7.52 5.36
N TYR A 59 7.18 6.67 5.07
CA TYR A 59 7.08 5.35 5.65
C TYR A 59 6.69 4.36 4.57
N ALA A 60 7.38 3.23 4.51
CA ALA A 60 7.02 2.10 3.67
C ALA A 60 7.36 0.82 4.43
N LYS A 61 6.34 0.02 4.75
CA LYS A 61 6.51 -1.26 5.44
C LYS A 61 5.71 -2.34 4.73
N ALA A 62 6.35 -3.47 4.47
CA ALA A 62 5.67 -4.66 3.96
C ALA A 62 4.65 -5.15 4.99
N MET A 63 3.41 -5.35 4.54
CA MET A 63 2.37 -6.03 5.29
C MET A 63 2.28 -7.46 4.78
N VAL A 64 2.44 -8.39 5.72
CA VAL A 64 2.13 -9.80 5.46
C VAL A 64 0.68 -9.98 5.88
N ARG A 65 -0.17 -10.43 4.95
CA ARG A 65 -1.49 -10.95 5.34
C ARG A 65 -1.23 -12.13 6.25
N VAL A 66 -1.50 -11.97 7.54
CA VAL A 66 -1.54 -13.12 8.45
C VAL A 66 -2.75 -13.94 8.01
N PRO A 67 -2.57 -15.15 7.46
CA PRO A 67 -3.72 -16.00 7.20
C PRO A 67 -4.40 -16.26 8.55
N ILE A 68 -5.71 -16.06 8.62
CA ILE A 68 -6.52 -16.16 9.85
C ILE A 68 -6.50 -17.60 10.45
N ASN A 69 -5.74 -18.53 9.86
CA ASN A 69 -5.61 -19.91 10.33
C ASN A 69 -4.73 -20.12 11.58
N GLN A 70 -4.25 -19.08 12.27
CA GLN A 70 -3.57 -19.24 13.57
C GLN A 70 -4.39 -18.76 14.78
N ARG A 71 -5.72 -18.73 14.67
CA ARG A 71 -6.63 -18.62 15.83
C ARG A 71 -7.54 -19.85 15.96
N LYS A 72 -6.95 -21.06 15.92
CA LYS A 72 -7.54 -22.23 16.57
C LYS A 72 -6.39 -23.04 17.16
N GLN A 73 -6.55 -23.43 18.43
CA GLN A 73 -5.66 -24.27 19.24
C GLN A 73 -4.56 -23.56 20.05
N VAL A 74 -4.95 -22.73 21.03
CA VAL A 74 -4.33 -22.77 22.37
C VAL A 74 -5.44 -22.54 23.40
N ASN A 75 -6.05 -23.63 23.84
CA ASN A 75 -6.46 -23.89 25.22
C ASN A 75 -7.16 -25.25 25.19
N GLN A 76 -6.33 -26.27 25.39
CA GLN A 76 -6.73 -27.62 25.74
C GLN A 76 -6.75 -27.70 27.28
#